data_AF-A0A3D1H2Y5-F1
#
_entry.id   AF-A0A3D1H2Y5-F1
#
_cell.length_a   1.000
_cell.length_b   1.000
_cell.length_c   1.000
_cell.angle_alpha   90.00
_cell.angle_beta   90.00
_cell.angle_gamma   90.00
#
_symmetry.space_group_name_H-M   'P 1'
#
loop_
_entity.id
_entity.type
_entity.pdbx_description
1 polymer ?
#
loop_
_entity_poly.entity_id
_entity_poly.type
_entity_poly.pdbx_seq_one_letter_code
_entity_poly.pdbx_strand_id
1 'polypeptide(L)'
;MAYLFKVMRWPGLGEVNIGLFWLHIGAYLGYAALVPDKDSRILFPMGFLVFLLILSTAEVGISNSFAIVGLIVMYVGYHIAMPTYLGKSEIPFIQKGGIVGLVLLMIGVVFKEMHWPRPDLFFIIGCGTTSFILLIAGLTKGLVRQK
;
A
#
# COMPACT_ATOMS: atom_id res chain seq x y z
N MET A 1 0.09 -4.08 -1.50
CA MET A 1 -1.31 -4.49 -1.65
C MET A 1 -1.54 -5.99 -1.51
N ALA A 2 -0.68 -6.86 -2.05
CA ALA A 2 -0.86 -8.32 -1.99
C ALA A 2 -1.09 -8.91 -0.58
N TYR A 3 -0.35 -8.42 0.42
CA TYR A 3 -0.46 -8.84 1.84
C TYR A 3 -1.87 -8.67 2.43
N LEU A 4 -2.63 -7.68 1.94
CA LEU A 4 -3.96 -7.38 2.43
C LEU A 4 -5.01 -8.35 1.88
N PHE A 5 -4.79 -8.94 0.70
CA PHE A 5 -5.66 -9.99 0.16
C PHE A 5 -5.57 -11.29 0.98
N LYS A 6 -4.47 -11.55 1.69
CA LYS A 6 -4.36 -12.65 2.68
C LYS A 6 -5.21 -12.36 3.91
N VAL A 7 -5.11 -11.15 4.47
CA VAL A 7 -5.94 -10.71 5.61
C VAL A 7 -7.43 -10.70 5.24
N MET A 8 -7.76 -10.31 4.00
CA MET A 8 -9.12 -10.28 3.44
C MET A 8 -9.68 -11.66 3.04
N ARG A 9 -8.87 -12.74 3.10
CA ARG A 9 -9.25 -14.09 2.64
C ARG A 9 -9.92 -14.12 1.25
N TRP A 10 -9.42 -13.31 0.31
CA TRP A 10 -10.00 -13.26 -1.05
C TRP A 10 -9.73 -14.59 -1.79
N PRO A 11 -10.75 -15.27 -2.35
CA PRO A 11 -10.56 -16.57 -2.99
C PRO A 11 -9.61 -16.48 -4.19
N GLY A 12 -8.66 -17.42 -4.29
CA GLY A 12 -7.75 -17.57 -5.44
C GLY A 12 -6.38 -16.87 -5.33
N LEU A 13 -6.12 -16.06 -4.29
CA LEU A 13 -4.86 -15.31 -4.15
C LEU A 13 -4.01 -15.70 -2.92
N GLY A 14 -4.48 -16.64 -2.10
CA GLY A 14 -3.89 -16.97 -0.79
C GLY A 14 -2.38 -17.22 -0.81
N GLU A 15 -1.89 -18.08 -1.71
CA GLU A 15 -0.48 -18.44 -1.78
C GLU A 15 0.41 -17.33 -2.39
N VAL A 16 -0.08 -16.66 -3.43
CA VAL A 16 0.61 -15.52 -4.06
C VAL A 16 0.81 -14.38 -3.06
N ASN A 17 -0.18 -14.16 -2.18
CA ASN A 17 -0.08 -13.14 -1.14
C ASN A 17 0.93 -13.48 -0.04
N ILE A 18 1.08 -14.77 0.29
CA ILE A 18 2.10 -15.24 1.24
C ILE A 18 3.49 -15.04 0.64
N GLY A 19 3.69 -15.42 -0.63
CA GLY A 19 4.96 -15.21 -1.33
C GLY A 19 5.33 -13.73 -1.42
N LEU A 20 4.40 -12.86 -1.82
CA LEU A 20 4.62 -11.41 -1.87
C LEU A 20 4.87 -10.80 -0.50
N PHE A 21 4.25 -11.32 0.57
CA PHE A 21 4.47 -10.87 1.93
C PHE A 21 5.89 -11.19 2.41
N TRP A 22 6.34 -12.43 2.23
CA TRP A 22 7.71 -12.82 2.58
C TRP A 22 8.76 -12.11 1.72
N LEU A 23 8.47 -11.88 0.44
CA LEU A 23 9.31 -11.08 -0.44
C LEU A 23 9.45 -9.64 0.08
N HIS A 24 8.35 -9.04 0.56
CA HIS A 24 8.37 -7.68 1.11
C HIS A 24 9.15 -7.60 2.45
N ILE A 25 8.95 -8.56 3.35
CA ILE A 25 9.74 -8.67 4.59
C ILE A 25 11.22 -8.86 4.25
N GLY A 26 11.53 -9.78 3.34
CA GLY A 26 12.90 -10.05 2.89
C GLY A 26 13.55 -8.80 2.28
N ALA A 27 12.82 -8.02 1.50
CA ALA A 27 13.31 -6.74 0.95
C ALA A 27 13.63 -5.73 2.06
N TYR A 28 12.81 -5.64 3.11
CA TYR A 28 13.06 -4.77 4.26
C TYR A 28 14.23 -5.25 5.13
N LEU A 29 14.38 -6.56 5.34
CA LEU A 29 15.54 -7.14 6.02
C LEU A 29 16.83 -6.91 5.23
N GLY A 30 16.78 -7.09 3.91
CA GLY A 30 17.87 -6.78 3.00
C GLY A 30 18.25 -5.31 3.05
N TYR A 31 17.28 -4.39 3.02
CA TYR A 31 17.52 -2.96 3.19
C TYR A 31 18.19 -2.65 4.54
N ALA A 32 17.69 -3.23 5.64
CA ALA A 32 18.24 -3.03 6.97
C ALA A 32 19.68 -3.56 7.12
N ALA A 33 20.02 -4.65 6.43
CA ALA A 33 21.35 -5.26 6.47
C ALA A 33 22.36 -4.59 5.53
N LEU A 34 21.93 -4.15 4.35
CA LEU A 34 22.81 -3.71 3.27
C LEU A 34 22.96 -2.19 3.17
N VAL A 35 22.06 -1.41 3.77
CA VAL A 35 22.09 0.07 3.69
C VAL A 35 22.62 0.66 5.01
N PRO A 36 23.82 1.29 5.00
CA PRO A 36 24.43 1.86 6.20
C PRO A 36 23.61 3.04 6.77
N ASP A 37 23.21 3.97 5.90
CA ASP A 37 22.38 5.14 6.25
C ASP A 37 20.90 4.83 6.05
N LYS A 38 20.26 4.36 7.12
CA LYS A 38 18.85 3.94 7.10
C LYS A 38 17.93 5.15 7.10
N ASP A 39 17.05 5.24 6.10
CA ASP A 39 16.05 6.31 6.04
C ASP A 39 14.95 6.03 7.08
N SER A 40 14.84 6.86 8.13
CA SER A 40 13.82 6.72 9.18
C SER A 40 12.38 6.62 8.65
N ARG A 41 12.11 7.10 7.44
CA ARG A 41 10.78 7.03 6.80
C ARG A 41 10.29 5.60 6.58
N ILE A 42 11.19 4.63 6.47
CA ILE A 42 10.86 3.20 6.31
C ILE A 42 10.41 2.52 7.61
N LEU A 43 10.60 3.15 8.77
CA LEU A 43 10.25 2.58 10.07
C LEU A 43 8.73 2.41 10.24
N PHE A 44 7.94 3.41 9.85
CA PHE A 44 6.48 3.31 9.98
C PHE A 44 5.89 2.17 9.12
N PRO A 45 6.20 2.06 7.81
CA PRO A 45 5.72 0.96 6.98
C PRO A 45 6.19 -0.40 7.49
N MET A 46 7.43 -0.50 7.94
CA MET A 46 7.98 -1.73 8.50
C MET A 46 7.26 -2.12 9.80
N GLY A 47 7.11 -1.18 10.74
CA GLY A 47 6.38 -1.40 12.00
C GLY A 47 4.91 -1.77 11.76
N PHE A 48 4.27 -1.15 10.77
CA PHE A 48 2.90 -1.48 10.37
C PHE A 48 2.79 -2.90 9.80
N LEU A 49 3.74 -3.33 8.98
CA LEU A 49 3.77 -4.71 8.46
C LEU A 49 4.03 -5.73 9.57
N VAL A 50 4.92 -5.43 10.51
CA VAL A 50 5.15 -6.28 11.69
C VAL A 50 3.89 -6.36 12.55
N PHE A 51 3.17 -5.25 12.75
CA PHE A 51 1.89 -5.25 13.42
C PHE A 51 0.85 -6.15 12.72
N LEU A 52 0.72 -6.04 11.38
CA LEU A 52 -0.16 -6.92 10.61
C LEU A 52 0.26 -8.40 10.68
N LEU A 53 1.57 -8.67 10.73
CA LEU A 53 2.10 -10.03 10.93
C LEU A 53 1.68 -10.59 12.29
N ILE A 54 1.79 -9.79 13.36
CA ILE A 54 1.38 -10.20 14.71
C ILE A 54 -0.11 -10.52 14.72
N LEU A 55 -0.96 -9.64 14.17
CA LEU A 55 -2.40 -9.91 14.05
C LEU A 55 -2.68 -11.20 13.29
N SER A 56 -2.00 -11.42 12.16
CA SER A 56 -2.15 -12.64 11.37
C SER A 56 -1.67 -13.89 12.10
N THR A 57 -0.62 -13.80 12.92
CA THR A 57 -0.03 -14.94 13.65
C THR A 57 -0.85 -15.27 14.89
N ALA A 58 -1.44 -14.27 15.54
CA ALA A 58 -2.37 -14.43 16.65
C ALA A 58 -3.79 -14.82 16.18
N GLU A 59 -3.98 -15.12 14.89
CA GLU A 59 -5.27 -15.43 14.27
C GLU A 59 -6.36 -14.37 14.51
N VAL A 60 -5.95 -13.12 14.76
CA VAL A 60 -6.86 -11.99 14.93
C VAL A 60 -7.37 -11.59 13.56
N GLY A 61 -8.50 -12.19 13.17
CA GLY A 61 -9.18 -11.90 11.91
C GLY A 61 -9.87 -10.54 11.96
N ILE A 62 -9.48 -9.64 11.05
CA ILE A 62 -10.26 -8.42 10.78
C ILE A 62 -11.27 -8.77 9.69
N SER A 63 -12.53 -8.87 10.05
CA SER A 63 -13.62 -9.20 9.11
C SER A 63 -14.36 -7.97 8.57
N ASN A 64 -14.24 -6.81 9.23
CA ASN A 64 -14.92 -5.60 8.84
C ASN A 64 -14.23 -4.93 7.63
N SER A 65 -14.92 -4.85 6.49
CA SER A 65 -14.38 -4.28 5.25
C SER A 65 -13.90 -2.84 5.39
N PHE A 66 -14.58 -2.00 6.19
CA PHE A 66 -14.15 -0.62 6.45
C PHE A 66 -12.86 -0.57 7.26
N ALA A 67 -12.68 -1.44 8.26
CA ALA A 67 -11.44 -1.52 9.02
C ALA A 67 -10.26 -1.93 8.13
N ILE A 68 -10.49 -2.89 7.23
CA ILE A 68 -9.51 -3.35 6.25
C ILE A 68 -9.10 -2.21 5.31
N VAL A 69 -10.07 -1.48 4.75
CA VAL A 69 -9.79 -0.31 3.91
C VAL A 69 -9.10 0.79 4.68
N GLY A 70 -9.49 1.05 5.91
CA GLY A 70 -8.82 2.02 6.78
C GLY A 70 -7.34 1.70 6.93
N LEU A 71 -7.00 0.42 7.14
CA LEU A 71 -5.61 -0.04 7.19
C LEU A 71 -4.88 0.12 5.85
N ILE A 72 -5.54 -0.17 4.72
CA ILE A 72 -4.98 0.08 3.37
C ILE A 72 -4.68 1.57 3.18
N VAL A 73 -5.67 2.42 3.43
CA VAL A 73 -5.60 3.87 3.23
C VAL A 73 -4.55 4.47 4.16
N MET A 74 -4.42 3.98 5.40
CA MET A 74 -3.36 4.40 6.31
C MET A 74 -1.97 4.06 5.77
N TYR A 75 -1.75 2.79 5.39
CA TYR A 75 -0.45 2.33 4.89
C TYR A 75 -0.03 3.03 3.60
N VAL A 76 -0.93 3.08 2.62
CA VAL A 76 -0.66 3.64 1.29
C VAL A 76 -0.72 5.16 1.31
N GLY A 77 -1.63 5.74 2.09
CA GLY A 77 -1.72 7.16 2.34
C GLY A 77 -0.43 7.70 2.95
N TYR A 78 0.23 6.96 3.85
CA TYR A 78 1.54 7.35 4.34
C TYR A 78 2.58 7.48 3.21
N HIS A 79 2.63 6.53 2.26
CA HIS A 79 3.54 6.59 1.12
C HIS A 79 3.27 7.78 0.18
N ILE A 80 2.01 8.20 0.04
CA ILE A 80 1.63 9.35 -0.79
C ILE A 80 1.83 10.67 -0.05
N ALA A 81 1.51 10.71 1.25
CA ALA A 81 1.51 11.92 2.06
C ALA A 81 2.90 12.34 2.51
N MET A 82 3.86 11.42 2.56
CA MET A 82 5.25 11.73 2.91
C MET A 82 6.02 12.12 1.64
N PRO A 83 6.21 13.44 1.36
CA PRO A 83 6.78 13.93 0.10
C PRO A 83 8.24 13.53 -0.11
N THR A 84 8.88 12.97 0.92
CA THR A 84 10.26 12.51 0.90
C THR A 84 10.37 10.98 1.02
N TYR A 85 9.25 10.24 1.09
CA TYR A 85 9.29 8.78 1.24
C TYR A 85 10.05 8.09 0.10
N LEU A 86 9.87 8.57 -1.13
CA LEU A 86 10.62 8.15 -2.31
C LEU A 86 11.57 9.25 -2.81
N GLY A 87 12.08 10.12 -1.92
CA GLY A 87 12.89 11.29 -2.30
C GLY A 87 12.04 12.49 -2.71
N LYS A 88 12.62 13.71 -2.72
CA LYS A 88 11.91 14.93 -3.15
C LYS A 88 11.48 14.76 -4.62
N SER A 89 10.20 14.53 -4.85
CA SER A 89 9.60 14.65 -6.18
C SER A 89 8.83 15.95 -6.23
N GLU A 90 9.28 16.90 -7.06
CA GLU A 90 8.60 18.17 -7.26
C GLU A 90 7.40 18.05 -8.22
N ILE A 91 6.97 16.83 -8.57
CA ILE A 91 5.92 16.59 -9.56
C ILE A 91 4.55 16.53 -8.85
N PRO A 92 3.72 17.59 -8.92
CA PRO A 92 2.44 17.64 -8.20
C PRO A 92 1.42 16.59 -8.69
N PHE A 93 1.63 16.01 -9.87
CA PHE A 93 0.78 14.95 -10.41
C PHE A 93 0.82 13.66 -9.59
N ILE A 94 1.96 13.32 -8.97
CA ILE A 94 2.12 12.09 -8.18
C ILE A 94 1.21 12.13 -6.95
N GLN A 95 1.24 13.22 -6.19
CA GLN A 95 0.42 13.33 -4.99
C GLN A 95 -1.09 13.32 -5.33
N LYS A 96 -1.48 14.09 -6.36
CA LYS A 96 -2.87 14.14 -6.83
C LYS A 96 -3.37 12.80 -7.35
N GLY A 97 -2.59 12.12 -8.19
CA GLY A 97 -2.92 10.79 -8.72
C GLY A 97 -3.01 9.73 -7.62
N GLY A 98 -2.13 9.80 -6.62
CA GLY A 98 -2.17 8.92 -5.45
C GLY A 98 -3.46 9.10 -4.64
N ILE A 99 -3.87 10.35 -4.40
CA ILE A 99 -5.13 10.67 -3.70
C ILE A 99 -6.34 10.16 -4.49
N VAL A 100 -6.38 10.36 -5.81
CA VAL A 100 -7.46 9.85 -6.66
C VAL A 100 -7.56 8.32 -6.56
N GLY A 101 -6.43 7.62 -6.61
CA GLY A 101 -6.40 6.16 -6.44
C GLY A 101 -6.93 5.71 -5.07
N LEU A 102 -6.56 6.42 -3.98
CA LEU A 102 -7.09 6.14 -2.64
C LEU A 102 -8.60 6.36 -2.53
N VAL A 103 -9.12 7.43 -3.12
CA VAL A 103 -10.56 7.71 -3.13
C VAL A 103 -11.33 6.62 -3.87
N LEU A 104 -10.83 6.20 -5.04
CA LEU A 104 -11.44 5.11 -5.81
C LEU A 104 -11.46 3.78 -5.04
N LEU A 105 -10.40 3.50 -4.27
CA LEU A 105 -10.34 2.32 -3.41
C LEU A 105 -11.42 2.36 -2.31
N MET A 106 -11.60 3.53 -1.66
CA MET A 106 -12.66 3.71 -0.66
C MET A 106 -14.06 3.57 -1.27
N ILE A 107 -14.29 4.17 -2.43
CA ILE A 107 -15.57 4.05 -3.16
C ILE A 107 -15.87 2.60 -3.49
N GLY A 108 -14.89 1.83 -3.96
CA GLY A 108 -15.08 0.41 -4.28
C GLY A 108 -15.58 -0.41 -3.10
N VAL A 109 -15.11 -0.11 -1.89
CA VAL A 109 -15.58 -0.82 -0.69
C VAL A 109 -16.93 -0.33 -0.19
N VAL A 110 -17.19 0.98 -0.23
CA VAL A 110 -18.54 1.50 0.05
C VAL A 110 -19.56 0.84 -0.89
N PHE A 111 -19.24 0.74 -2.18
CA PHE A 111 -20.10 0.13 -3.17
C PHE A 111 -20.28 -1.37 -2.95
N LYS A 112 -19.24 -2.07 -2.48
CA LYS A 112 -19.31 -3.48 -2.10
C LYS A 112 -20.30 -3.68 -0.94
N GLU A 113 -20.21 -2.86 0.10
CA GLU A 113 -21.10 -2.92 1.26
C GLU A 113 -22.53 -2.50 0.91
N MET A 114 -22.70 -1.54 0.00
CA MET A 114 -24.01 -1.12 -0.51
C MET A 114 -24.59 -2.08 -1.56
N HIS A 115 -23.90 -3.20 -1.87
CA HIS A 115 -24.31 -4.17 -2.90
C HIS A 115 -24.54 -3.54 -4.28
N TRP A 116 -23.79 -2.49 -4.61
CA TRP A 116 -23.86 -1.79 -5.88
C TRP A 116 -23.30 -2.66 -7.02
N PRO A 117 -23.79 -2.59 -8.26
CA PRO A 117 -23.25 -3.36 -9.37
C PRO A 117 -21.78 -3.03 -9.67
N ARG A 118 -20.95 -4.08 -9.78
CA ARG A 118 -19.51 -4.02 -10.13
C ARG A 118 -18.64 -3.18 -9.18
N PRO A 119 -18.68 -3.43 -7.86
CA PRO A 119 -17.86 -2.69 -6.89
C PRO A 119 -16.37 -2.99 -7.05
N ASP A 120 -16.04 -4.20 -7.52
CA ASP A 120 -14.68 -4.67 -7.76
C ASP A 120 -13.94 -3.82 -8.79
N LEU A 121 -14.65 -3.25 -9.77
CA LEU A 121 -14.06 -2.38 -10.79
C LEU A 121 -13.40 -1.15 -10.16
N PHE A 122 -14.10 -0.48 -9.24
CA PHE A 122 -13.59 0.71 -8.56
C PHE A 122 -12.42 0.36 -7.64
N PHE A 123 -12.52 -0.78 -6.95
CA PHE A 123 -11.44 -1.27 -6.10
C PHE A 123 -10.17 -1.58 -6.89
N ILE A 124 -10.30 -2.29 -8.02
CA ILE A 124 -9.18 -2.66 -8.91
C ILE A 124 -8.55 -1.41 -9.52
N ILE A 125 -9.37 -0.48 -10.04
CA ILE A 125 -8.86 0.77 -10.63
C ILE A 125 -8.15 1.61 -9.56
N GLY A 126 -8.71 1.71 -8.35
CA GLY A 126 -8.08 2.40 -7.23
C GLY A 126 -6.71 1.81 -6.91
N CYS A 127 -6.63 0.49 -6.69
CA CYS A 127 -5.38 -0.21 -6.44
C CYS A 127 -4.36 -0.04 -7.57
N GLY A 128 -4.81 -0.16 -8.83
CA GLY A 128 -3.97 -0.02 -10.02
C GLY A 128 -3.40 1.39 -10.15
N THR A 129 -4.24 2.41 -10.01
CA THR A 129 -3.85 3.83 -10.06
C THR A 129 -2.83 4.13 -8.98
N THR A 130 -3.09 3.73 -7.73
CA THR A 130 -2.15 4.03 -6.63
C THR A 130 -0.82 3.31 -6.79
N SER A 131 -0.84 2.05 -7.23
CA SER A 131 0.39 1.28 -7.46
C SER A 131 1.22 1.86 -8.61
N PHE A 132 0.56 2.26 -9.70
CA PHE A 132 1.20 2.87 -10.85
C PHE A 132 1.84 4.22 -10.51
N ILE A 133 1.13 5.07 -9.76
CA ILE A 133 1.65 6.36 -9.32
C ILE A 133 2.84 6.19 -8.37
N LEU A 134 2.78 5.26 -7.42
CA LEU A 134 3.91 4.98 -6.53
C LEU A 134 5.11 4.39 -7.28
N LEU A 135 4.87 3.58 -8.32
CA LEU A 135 5.92 3.10 -9.22
C LEU A 135 6.61 4.27 -9.94
N ILE A 136 5.83 5.17 -10.55
CA ILE A 136 6.38 6.39 -11.19
C ILE A 136 7.14 7.24 -10.18
N ALA A 137 6.62 7.40 -8.96
CA ALA A 137 7.29 8.14 -7.89
C ALA A 137 8.64 7.50 -7.51
N GLY A 138 8.72 6.18 -7.47
CA GLY A 138 9.97 5.46 -7.24
C GLY A 138 10.96 5.62 -8.40
N LEU A 139 10.48 5.51 -9.65
CA LEU A 139 11.31 5.66 -10.85
C LEU A 139 11.84 7.08 -11.06
N THR A 140 11.10 8.08 -10.58
CA THR A 140 11.47 9.50 -10.68
C THR A 140 12.21 10.04 -9.45
N LYS A 141 12.53 9.15 -8.49
CA LYS A 141 13.28 9.48 -7.28
C LYS A 141 14.63 10.13 -7.63
N GLY A 142 14.87 11.34 -7.12
CA GLY A 142 16.14 12.05 -7.30
C GLY A 142 16.26 12.86 -8.59
N LEU A 143 15.22 12.89 -9.44
CA LEU A 143 15.13 13.86 -10.54
C LEU A 143 14.89 15.27 -9.96
N VAL A 144 15.97 15.98 -9.67
CA VAL A 144 15.92 17.42 -9.38
C VAL A 144 15.58 18.12 -10.70
N ARG A 145 14.46 18.86 -10.73
CA ARG A 145 14.10 19.66 -11.89
C ARG A 145 15.18 20.74 -12.06
N GLN A 146 15.99 20.66 -13.11
CA GLN A 146 16.78 21.82 -13.51
C GLN A 146 15.79 22.87 -13.98
N LYS A 147 15.63 23.93 -13.17
CA LYS A 147 14.88 25.12 -13.54
C LYS A 147 15.64 25.90 -14.60
#